data_AF-A0AAW1TEE7-F1
#
_entry.id   AF-A0AAW1TEE7-F1
#
_cell.length_a   1.000
_cell.length_b   1.000
_cell.length_c   1.000
_cell.angle_alpha   90.00
_cell.angle_beta   90.00
_cell.angle_gamma   90.00
#
_symmetry.space_group_name_H-M   'P 1'
#
loop_
_entity.id
_entity.type
_entity.pdbx_description
1 polymer ?
#
loop_
_entity_poly.entity_id
_entity_poly.type
_entity_poly.pdbx_seq_one_letter_code
_entity_poly.pdbx_strand_id
1 'polypeptide(L)'
;MTAVRSQAKTVKLKTHFFDDLNLGTILEPAPRTTNLAGTKVIATLGPSCREFDVLVEMLQAGMSCARIDLTWGPLDYHMQSLRNLQKAVRKTRRLCAIIVDTLGRELFVRRSYNLDPTGWPAHDNPLHIKNGQHITMTVDPKAECTATLFPVGFPGFIGMCRPGDQLFLGRYLVSGAEASSLYLEVILTSHHQGTTLHNDGTHSGKSS
;
A
#
# COMPACT_ATOMS: atom_id res chain seq x y z
N MET A 1 38.71 -54.41 5.75
CA MET A 1 38.09 -53.88 4.52
C MET A 1 36.79 -53.19 4.88
N THR A 2 36.69 -51.95 4.44
CA THR A 2 35.73 -50.92 4.85
C THR A 2 34.32 -51.20 4.31
N ALA A 3 33.30 -51.21 5.17
CA ALA A 3 31.90 -51.17 4.76
C ALA A 3 31.35 -49.77 5.06
N VAL A 4 31.30 -48.92 4.03
CA VAL A 4 30.63 -47.61 4.08
C VAL A 4 29.13 -47.87 4.12
N ARG A 5 28.52 -47.72 5.30
CA ARG A 5 27.06 -47.66 5.42
C ARG A 5 26.59 -46.32 4.86
N SER A 6 26.07 -46.36 3.63
CA SER A 6 25.22 -45.33 3.06
C SER A 6 24.06 -45.03 4.02
N GLN A 7 24.14 -43.91 4.75
CA GLN A 7 22.98 -43.34 5.42
C GLN A 7 22.14 -42.64 4.35
N ALA A 8 21.10 -43.32 3.88
CA ALA A 8 20.04 -42.66 3.15
C ALA A 8 19.44 -41.57 4.07
N LYS A 9 19.69 -40.30 3.76
CA LYS A 9 18.94 -39.18 4.34
C LYS A 9 17.50 -39.34 3.88
N THR A 10 16.66 -39.93 4.73
CA THR A 10 15.21 -39.87 4.55
C THR A 10 14.83 -38.40 4.70
N VAL A 11 14.67 -37.70 3.58
CA VAL A 11 14.02 -36.40 3.55
C VAL A 11 12.59 -36.68 4.02
N LYS A 12 12.30 -36.37 5.29
CA LYS A 12 10.93 -36.25 5.76
C LYS A 12 10.34 -35.07 4.99
N LEU A 13 9.74 -35.36 3.84
CA LEU A 13 8.74 -34.49 3.26
C LEU A 13 7.75 -34.19 4.39
N LYS A 14 7.57 -32.91 4.73
CA LYS A 14 6.44 -32.49 5.57
C LYS A 14 5.19 -32.86 4.79
N THR A 15 4.72 -34.09 4.94
CA THR A 15 3.35 -34.46 4.60
C THR A 15 2.48 -33.51 5.39
N HIS A 16 1.82 -32.59 4.69
CA HIS A 16 0.69 -31.86 5.24
C HIS A 16 -0.36 -32.91 5.60
N PHE A 17 -0.32 -33.37 6.85
CA PHE A 17 -1.40 -34.17 7.41
C PHE A 17 -2.60 -33.23 7.49
N PHE A 18 -3.58 -33.47 6.62
CA PHE A 18 -4.92 -32.97 6.87
C PHE A 18 -5.47 -33.86 7.98
N ASP A 19 -5.57 -33.31 9.20
CA ASP A 19 -5.95 -34.06 10.41
C ASP A 19 -7.36 -34.68 10.29
N ASP A 20 -8.18 -34.21 9.33
CA ASP A 20 -9.45 -34.81 8.95
C ASP A 20 -9.81 -34.41 7.51
N LEU A 21 -9.80 -35.36 6.56
CA LEU A 21 -10.26 -35.16 5.17
C LEU A 21 -11.77 -35.37 5.03
N ASN A 22 -12.54 -34.98 6.04
CA ASN A 22 -13.99 -35.01 5.93
C ASN A 22 -14.45 -33.89 4.99
N LEU A 23 -14.75 -34.23 3.74
CA LEU A 23 -15.26 -33.30 2.72
C LEU A 23 -16.58 -32.62 3.12
N GLY A 24 -17.34 -33.18 4.08
CA GLY A 24 -18.53 -32.55 4.64
C GLY A 24 -18.23 -31.20 5.31
N THR A 25 -17.03 -31.01 5.83
CA THR A 25 -16.58 -29.73 6.42
C THR A 25 -16.50 -28.58 5.43
N ILE A 26 -16.49 -28.87 4.13
CA ILE A 26 -16.57 -27.84 3.07
C ILE A 26 -17.99 -27.29 2.96
N LEU A 27 -19.00 -28.13 3.23
CA LEU A 27 -20.41 -27.80 3.09
C LEU A 27 -21.00 -27.20 4.37
N GLU A 28 -20.33 -27.41 5.50
CA GLU A 28 -20.76 -26.92 6.81
C GLU A 28 -19.97 -25.67 7.22
N PRO A 29 -20.64 -24.63 7.76
CA PRO A 29 -19.93 -23.48 8.32
C PRO A 29 -18.94 -23.92 9.40
N ALA A 30 -17.70 -23.43 9.31
CA ALA A 30 -16.70 -23.73 10.32
C ALA A 30 -17.20 -23.28 11.71
N PRO A 31 -17.13 -24.14 12.74
CA PRO A 31 -17.54 -23.76 14.08
C PRO A 31 -16.69 -22.58 14.55
N ARG A 32 -17.27 -21.69 15.36
CA ARG A 32 -16.49 -20.66 16.06
C ARG A 32 -15.55 -21.34 17.05
N THR A 33 -14.35 -21.65 16.61
CA THR A 33 -13.35 -22.30 17.45
C THR A 33 -12.69 -21.28 18.38
N THR A 34 -12.30 -21.72 19.57
CA THR A 34 -11.42 -20.97 20.48
C THR A 34 -9.95 -21.10 20.08
N ASN A 35 -9.65 -21.94 19.09
CA ASN A 35 -8.30 -22.16 18.58
C ASN A 35 -7.86 -20.92 17.78
N LEU A 36 -6.71 -20.39 18.16
CA LEU A 36 -6.09 -19.28 17.43
C LEU A 36 -5.71 -19.78 16.04
N ALA A 37 -6.18 -19.09 15.00
CA ALA A 37 -5.69 -19.31 13.65
C ALA A 37 -4.15 -19.24 13.62
N GLY A 38 -3.53 -20.19 12.93
CA GLY A 38 -2.08 -20.21 12.74
C GLY A 38 -1.61 -18.97 11.98
N THR A 39 -2.38 -18.55 10.97
CA THR A 39 -2.15 -17.33 10.20
C THR A 39 -2.47 -16.09 11.03
N LYS A 40 -1.55 -15.12 11.03
CA LYS A 40 -1.73 -13.82 11.71
C LYS A 40 -2.31 -12.79 10.75
N VAL A 41 -3.19 -11.94 11.28
CA VAL A 41 -3.83 -10.86 10.52
C VAL A 41 -3.17 -9.54 10.89
N ILE A 42 -2.64 -8.85 9.88
CA ILE A 42 -2.08 -7.51 9.99
C ILE A 42 -3.10 -6.55 9.38
N ALA A 43 -3.51 -5.52 10.12
CA ALA A 43 -4.41 -4.49 9.62
C ALA A 43 -3.71 -3.13 9.60
N THR A 44 -3.76 -2.43 8.47
CA THR A 44 -3.32 -1.03 8.38
C THR A 44 -4.33 -0.16 9.12
N LEU A 45 -3.87 0.62 10.09
CA LEU A 45 -4.73 1.57 10.79
C LEU A 45 -4.98 2.80 9.93
N GLY A 46 -6.25 3.18 9.84
CA GLY A 46 -6.70 4.29 9.02
C GLY A 46 -7.98 4.92 9.58
N PRO A 47 -8.56 5.91 8.86
CA PRO A 47 -9.71 6.67 9.33
C PRO A 47 -10.92 5.79 9.65
N SER A 48 -11.09 4.70 8.92
CA SER A 48 -12.18 3.73 9.11
C SER A 48 -12.08 2.87 10.37
N CYS A 49 -10.91 2.77 11.01
CA CYS A 49 -10.68 1.77 12.06
C CYS A 49 -9.82 2.25 13.24
N ARG A 50 -9.51 3.54 13.33
CA ARG A 50 -8.69 4.11 14.43
C ARG A 50 -9.45 4.36 15.73
N GLU A 51 -10.79 4.32 15.70
CA GLU A 51 -11.61 4.56 16.88
C GLU A 51 -11.56 3.38 17.84
N PHE A 52 -11.64 3.69 19.14
CA PHE A 52 -11.43 2.71 20.20
C PHE A 52 -12.35 1.48 20.09
N ASP A 53 -13.65 1.68 19.87
CA ASP A 53 -14.60 0.57 19.82
C ASP A 53 -14.39 -0.32 18.58
N VAL A 54 -14.04 0.28 17.43
CA VAL A 54 -13.69 -0.48 16.22
C VAL A 54 -12.43 -1.31 16.44
N LEU A 55 -11.41 -0.75 17.09
CA LEU A 55 -10.20 -1.49 17.44
C LEU A 55 -10.48 -2.67 18.39
N VAL A 56 -11.41 -2.51 19.33
CA VAL A 56 -11.86 -3.60 20.21
C VAL A 56 -12.48 -4.73 19.39
N GLU A 57 -13.37 -4.40 18.46
CA GLU A 57 -14.00 -5.37 17.57
C GLU A 57 -12.97 -6.09 16.69
N MET A 58 -12.03 -5.36 16.10
CA MET A 58 -10.96 -5.94 15.28
C MET A 58 -10.07 -6.91 16.05
N LEU A 59 -9.68 -6.55 17.29
CA LEU A 59 -8.91 -7.43 18.16
C LEU A 59 -9.68 -8.70 18.52
N GLN A 60 -10.98 -8.58 18.82
CA GLN A 60 -11.86 -9.72 19.09
C GLN A 60 -12.04 -10.62 17.85
N ALA A 61 -12.13 -10.01 16.66
CA ALA A 61 -12.21 -10.70 15.38
C ALA A 61 -10.91 -11.42 14.97
N GLY A 62 -9.77 -11.08 15.57
CA GLY A 62 -8.50 -11.81 15.38
C GLY A 62 -7.34 -10.99 14.83
N MET A 63 -7.45 -9.66 14.75
CA MET A 63 -6.32 -8.79 14.42
C MET A 63 -5.14 -9.08 15.36
N SER A 64 -3.99 -9.40 14.79
CA SER A 64 -2.78 -9.78 15.52
C SER A 64 -1.69 -8.70 15.46
N CYS A 65 -1.76 -7.82 14.47
CA CYS A 65 -0.80 -6.73 14.30
C CYS A 65 -1.47 -5.51 13.69
N ALA A 66 -1.10 -4.32 14.17
CA ALA A 66 -1.44 -3.04 13.60
C ALA A 66 -0.27 -2.54 12.75
N ARG A 67 -0.52 -2.21 11.48
CA ARG A 67 0.42 -1.53 10.59
C ARG A 67 0.13 -0.04 10.62
N ILE A 68 1.15 0.76 10.90
CA ILE A 68 1.10 2.23 10.87
C ILE A 68 1.80 2.67 9.59
N ASP A 69 1.03 3.22 8.66
CA ASP A 69 1.53 3.69 7.38
C ASP A 69 1.91 5.18 7.48
N LEU A 70 3.22 5.46 7.51
CA LEU A 70 3.74 6.84 7.61
C LEU A 70 3.81 7.55 6.26
N THR A 71 3.36 6.93 5.16
CA THR A 71 3.32 7.57 3.84
C THR A 71 2.35 8.75 3.77
N TRP A 72 1.39 8.80 4.69
CA TRP A 72 0.39 9.86 4.77
C TRP A 72 -0.01 10.18 6.21
N GLY A 73 -0.62 11.36 6.38
CA GLY A 73 -1.15 11.82 7.67
C GLY A 73 -0.09 12.38 8.62
N PRO A 74 -0.48 13.30 9.53
CA PRO A 74 0.44 13.89 10.50
C PRO A 74 0.80 12.91 11.62
N LEU A 75 1.92 13.15 12.32
CA LEU A 75 2.34 12.29 13.43
C LEU A 75 1.29 12.18 14.55
N ASP A 76 0.60 13.28 14.86
CA ASP A 76 -0.46 13.31 15.88
C ASP A 76 -1.62 12.37 15.58
N TYR A 77 -1.96 12.21 14.30
CA TYR A 77 -2.98 11.26 13.84
C TYR A 77 -2.60 9.82 14.19
N HIS A 78 -1.34 9.46 13.92
CA HIS A 78 -0.81 8.12 14.21
C HIS A 78 -0.69 7.89 15.72
N MET A 79 -0.25 8.90 16.47
CA MET A 79 -0.15 8.85 17.92
C MET A 79 -1.51 8.64 18.59
N GLN A 80 -2.56 9.29 18.10
CA GLN A 80 -3.91 9.07 18.63
C GLN A 80 -4.39 7.64 18.37
N SER A 81 -4.14 7.11 17.18
CA SER A 81 -4.48 5.73 16.81
C SER A 81 -3.77 4.71 17.71
N LEU A 82 -2.48 4.93 18.00
CA LEU A 82 -1.69 4.09 18.92
C LEU A 82 -2.21 4.15 20.37
N ARG A 83 -2.61 5.33 20.85
CA ARG A 83 -3.22 5.48 22.19
C ARG A 83 -4.54 4.72 22.29
N ASN A 84 -5.38 4.79 21.25
CA ASN A 84 -6.64 4.04 21.20
C ASN A 84 -6.37 2.53 21.15
N LEU A 85 -5.40 2.08 20.35
CA LEU A 85 -4.99 0.68 20.28
C LEU A 85 -4.49 0.16 21.64
N GLN A 86 -3.67 0.94 22.34
CA GLN A 86 -3.18 0.57 23.68
C GLN A 86 -4.33 0.37 24.67
N LYS A 87 -5.35 1.24 24.63
CA LYS A 87 -6.56 1.08 25.45
C LYS A 87 -7.34 -0.18 25.04
N ALA A 88 -7.50 -0.42 23.74
CA ALA A 88 -8.26 -1.57 23.22
C ALA A 88 -7.59 -2.91 23.58
N VAL A 89 -6.25 -2.99 23.50
CA VAL A 89 -5.45 -4.14 23.93
C VAL A 89 -5.66 -4.44 25.42
N ARG A 90 -5.67 -3.40 26.28
CA ARG A 90 -5.93 -3.56 27.72
C ARG A 90 -7.35 -4.06 27.99
N LYS A 91 -8.36 -3.53 27.28
CA LYS A 91 -9.77 -3.93 27.42
C LYS A 91 -10.00 -5.38 26.97
N THR A 92 -9.44 -5.77 25.83
CA THR A 92 -9.67 -7.09 25.22
C THR A 92 -8.76 -8.19 25.77
N ARG A 93 -7.67 -7.83 26.46
CA ARG A 93 -6.61 -8.76 26.91
C ARG A 93 -5.97 -9.53 25.76
N ARG A 94 -5.96 -8.96 24.55
CA ARG A 94 -5.35 -9.55 23.35
C ARG A 94 -4.11 -8.78 22.96
N LEU A 95 -2.99 -9.49 22.79
CA LEU A 95 -1.75 -8.89 22.33
C LEU A 95 -1.87 -8.50 20.85
N CYS A 96 -1.35 -7.33 20.52
CA CYS A 96 -1.27 -6.82 19.16
C CYS A 96 0.13 -6.26 18.93
N ALA A 97 0.84 -6.78 17.94
CA ALA A 97 2.11 -6.20 17.52
C ALA A 97 1.87 -4.88 16.78
N ILE A 98 2.88 -4.03 16.73
CA ILE A 98 2.86 -2.80 15.95
C ILE A 98 4.00 -2.88 14.93
N ILE A 99 3.67 -2.67 13.66
CA ILE A 99 4.63 -2.50 12.57
C ILE A 99 4.55 -1.05 12.12
N VAL A 100 5.70 -0.39 12.09
CA VAL A 100 5.82 0.94 11.50
C VAL A 100 6.31 0.77 10.08
N ASP A 101 5.48 1.18 9.13
CA ASP A 101 5.82 1.22 7.72
C ASP A 101 6.38 2.60 7.39
N THR A 102 7.68 2.63 7.11
CA THR A 102 8.44 3.86 6.93
C THR A 102 8.40 4.34 5.49
N LEU A 103 8.49 5.65 5.29
CA LEU A 103 8.76 6.25 3.98
C LEU A 103 10.06 5.67 3.39
N GLY A 104 9.92 4.84 2.35
CA GLY A 104 11.05 4.31 1.58
C GLY A 104 11.60 5.31 0.57
N ARG A 105 12.45 4.83 -0.35
CA ARG A 105 12.85 5.61 -1.54
C ARG A 105 11.70 5.61 -2.57
N GLU A 106 10.65 6.35 -2.27
CA GLU A 106 9.46 6.45 -3.11
C GLU A 106 9.45 7.76 -3.90
N LEU A 107 9.02 7.66 -5.17
CA LEU A 107 8.78 8.81 -6.03
C LEU A 107 7.26 9.04 -6.09
N PHE A 108 6.80 10.16 -5.58
CA PHE A 108 5.38 10.53 -5.62
C PHE A 108 5.20 11.87 -6.33
N VAL A 109 4.04 12.01 -6.99
CA VAL A 109 3.55 13.29 -7.47
C VAL A 109 2.90 14.02 -6.29
N ARG A 110 3.42 15.20 -5.97
CA ARG A 110 2.91 16.04 -4.89
C ARG A 110 1.61 16.70 -5.36
N ARG A 111 0.56 16.57 -4.56
CA ARG A 111 -0.75 17.17 -4.85
C ARG A 111 -1.46 17.51 -3.56
N SER A 112 -2.07 18.70 -3.51
CA SER A 112 -2.88 19.12 -2.38
C SER A 112 -4.13 18.24 -2.26
N TYR A 113 -4.48 17.86 -1.05
CA TYR A 113 -5.66 17.07 -0.73
C TYR A 113 -6.40 17.70 0.43
N ASN A 114 -7.71 17.46 0.48
CA ASN A 114 -8.56 17.73 1.63
C ASN A 114 -8.94 16.41 2.29
N LEU A 115 -9.42 16.45 3.52
CA LEU A 115 -9.99 15.27 4.17
C LEU A 115 -11.48 15.21 3.89
N ASP A 116 -11.96 14.07 3.43
CA ASP A 116 -13.39 13.82 3.27
C ASP A 116 -14.09 13.65 4.64
N PRO A 117 -15.43 13.56 4.71
CA PRO A 117 -16.14 13.37 5.97
C PRO A 117 -15.78 12.09 6.73
N THR A 118 -15.18 11.11 6.04
CA THR A 118 -14.71 9.85 6.63
C THR A 118 -13.25 9.92 7.08
N GLY A 119 -12.59 11.07 6.85
CA GLY A 119 -11.21 11.34 7.23
C GLY A 119 -10.17 10.82 6.24
N TRP A 120 -10.56 10.41 5.03
CA TRP A 120 -9.64 9.99 3.98
C TRP A 120 -9.19 11.18 3.11
N PRO A 121 -7.94 11.17 2.61
CA PRO A 121 -7.49 12.14 1.61
C PRO A 121 -8.32 12.07 0.32
N ALA A 122 -8.93 13.19 -0.03
CA ALA A 122 -9.71 13.40 -1.24
C ALA A 122 -9.17 14.60 -2.02
N HIS A 123 -9.43 14.61 -3.32
CA HIS A 123 -9.08 15.72 -4.20
C HIS A 123 -10.34 16.25 -4.86
N ASP A 124 -10.63 17.54 -4.64
CA ASP A 124 -11.88 18.13 -5.15
C ASP A 124 -11.91 18.23 -6.69
N ASN A 125 -10.75 18.35 -7.32
CA ASN A 125 -10.63 18.63 -8.75
C ASN A 125 -9.95 17.46 -9.50
N PRO A 126 -10.64 16.41 -9.95
CA PRO A 126 -10.03 15.32 -10.69
C PRO A 126 -9.24 15.82 -11.91
N LEU A 127 -8.06 15.23 -12.16
CA LEU A 127 -7.23 15.60 -13.31
C LEU A 127 -7.68 14.80 -14.52
N HIS A 128 -8.15 15.49 -15.55
CA HIS A 128 -8.49 14.89 -16.83
C HIS A 128 -7.30 14.99 -17.78
N ILE A 129 -6.75 13.83 -18.15
CA ILE A 129 -5.57 13.71 -19.00
C ILE A 129 -5.98 12.94 -20.25
N LYS A 130 -5.69 13.49 -21.41
CA LYS A 130 -6.00 12.85 -22.70
C LYS A 130 -4.80 12.06 -23.22
N ASN A 131 -5.07 11.00 -23.97
CA ASN A 131 -4.02 10.33 -24.74
C ASN A 131 -3.34 11.33 -25.69
N GLY A 132 -2.02 11.23 -25.83
CA GLY A 132 -1.18 12.12 -26.62
C GLY A 132 -0.89 13.48 -25.98
N GLN A 133 -1.43 13.76 -24.79
CA GLN A 133 -1.17 15.01 -24.07
C GLN A 133 0.26 15.06 -23.54
N HIS A 134 0.91 16.22 -23.66
CA HIS A 134 2.20 16.47 -23.03
C HIS A 134 2.05 16.85 -21.56
N ILE A 135 2.91 16.28 -20.72
CA ILE A 135 2.96 16.54 -19.28
C ILE A 135 4.37 16.94 -18.92
N THR A 136 4.52 17.96 -18.09
CA THR A 136 5.82 18.37 -17.56
C THR A 136 5.94 17.94 -16.11
N MET A 137 6.95 17.11 -15.81
CA MET A 137 7.34 16.78 -14.44
C MET A 137 8.41 17.76 -13.94
N THR A 138 8.15 18.42 -12.82
CA THR A 138 9.05 19.41 -12.21
C THR A 138 9.44 19.01 -10.80
N VAL A 139 10.60 19.48 -10.33
CA VAL A 139 11.05 19.32 -8.94
C VAL A 139 10.83 20.59 -8.11
N ASP A 140 10.13 21.58 -8.67
CA ASP A 140 9.81 22.82 -7.96
C ASP A 140 8.86 22.54 -6.78
N PRO A 141 9.29 22.82 -5.53
CA PRO A 141 8.46 22.62 -4.34
C PRO A 141 7.26 23.59 -4.24
N LYS A 142 7.23 24.66 -5.05
CA LYS A 142 6.14 25.63 -5.08
C LYS A 142 5.11 25.35 -6.16
N ALA A 143 5.43 24.50 -7.14
CA ALA A 143 4.51 24.21 -8.23
C ALA A 143 3.25 23.49 -7.74
N GLU A 144 2.11 23.82 -8.33
CA GLU A 144 0.84 23.15 -8.10
C GLU A 144 0.59 22.08 -9.17
N CYS A 145 -0.01 20.96 -8.76
CA CYS A 145 -0.29 19.86 -9.67
C CYS A 145 -1.52 20.16 -10.54
N THR A 146 -1.33 20.09 -11.86
CA THR A 146 -2.37 20.31 -12.88
C THR A 146 -2.33 19.19 -13.93
N ALA A 147 -3.28 19.16 -14.85
CA ALA A 147 -3.34 18.13 -15.89
C ALA A 147 -2.11 18.12 -16.83
N THR A 148 -1.33 19.20 -16.88
CA THR A 148 -0.13 19.35 -17.73
C THR A 148 1.16 19.49 -16.93
N LEU A 149 1.10 19.60 -15.60
CA LEU A 149 2.28 19.83 -14.76
C LEU A 149 2.21 19.03 -13.46
N PHE A 150 3.18 18.15 -13.24
CA PHE A 150 3.29 17.28 -12.07
C PHE A 150 4.54 17.61 -11.24
N PRO A 151 4.39 18.13 -10.01
CA PRO A 151 5.52 18.29 -9.11
C PRO A 151 5.89 16.93 -8.50
N VAL A 152 7.17 16.56 -8.57
CA VAL A 152 7.71 15.29 -8.06
C VAL A 152 8.47 15.53 -6.76
N GLY A 153 8.32 14.62 -5.79
CA GLY A 153 8.92 14.76 -4.45
C GLY A 153 10.45 14.61 -4.37
N PHE A 154 11.13 14.24 -5.45
CA PHE A 154 12.56 13.93 -5.45
C PHE A 154 13.37 14.91 -6.31
N PRO A 155 14.27 15.73 -5.72
CA PRO A 155 15.06 16.71 -6.46
C PRO A 155 15.98 16.12 -7.53
N GLY A 156 16.45 14.88 -7.35
CA GLY A 156 17.34 14.20 -8.31
C GLY A 156 16.62 13.63 -9.53
N PHE A 157 15.28 13.74 -9.61
CA PHE A 157 14.47 13.10 -10.65
C PHE A 157 14.89 13.50 -12.08
N ILE A 158 15.17 14.78 -12.33
CA ILE A 158 15.55 15.26 -13.66
C ILE A 158 16.85 14.59 -14.15
N GLY A 159 17.81 14.36 -13.25
CA GLY A 159 19.07 13.69 -13.58
C GLY A 159 18.96 12.18 -13.80
N MET A 160 17.82 11.57 -13.42
CA MET A 160 17.54 10.15 -13.65
C MET A 160 16.90 9.87 -15.01
N CYS A 161 16.30 10.89 -15.64
CA CYS A 161 15.55 10.74 -16.88
C CYS A 161 16.42 11.05 -18.10
N ARG A 162 16.22 10.29 -19.17
CA ARG A 162 16.81 10.50 -20.49
C ARG A 162 15.70 10.45 -21.55
N PRO A 163 15.81 11.22 -22.65
CA PRO A 163 14.90 11.07 -23.78
C PRO A 163 14.79 9.60 -24.24
N GLY A 164 13.57 9.13 -24.43
CA GLY A 164 13.22 7.74 -24.74
C GLY A 164 12.96 6.84 -23.51
N ASP A 165 13.23 7.30 -22.28
CA ASP A 165 12.88 6.54 -21.08
C ASP A 165 11.35 6.41 -20.93
N GLN A 166 10.91 5.25 -20.46
CA GLN A 166 9.51 4.94 -20.21
C GLN A 166 9.22 5.04 -18.71
N LEU A 167 8.26 5.90 -18.35
CA LEU A 167 7.81 6.10 -16.99
C LEU A 167 6.38 5.62 -16.84
N PHE A 168 6.14 4.91 -15.75
CA PHE A 168 4.80 4.49 -15.36
C PHE A 168 4.37 5.27 -14.12
N LEU A 169 3.26 6.02 -14.26
CA LEU A 169 2.62 6.69 -13.14
C LEU A 169 1.33 5.96 -12.82
N GLY A 170 1.24 5.34 -11.64
CA GLY A 170 0.05 4.61 -11.22
C GLY A 170 -0.33 4.91 -9.78
N ARG A 171 -1.61 4.78 -9.45
CA ARG A 171 -2.10 4.83 -8.07
C ARG A 171 -1.94 3.45 -7.46
N TYR A 172 -1.07 3.32 -6.45
CA TYR A 172 -0.77 2.06 -5.76
C TYR A 172 -0.43 0.92 -6.74
N LEU A 173 0.80 0.93 -7.25
CA LEU A 173 1.34 -0.03 -8.23
C LEU A 173 1.13 -1.52 -7.88
N VAL A 174 0.76 -1.82 -6.63
CA VAL A 174 0.58 -3.19 -6.10
C VAL A 174 -0.90 -3.55 -5.87
N SER A 175 -1.83 -2.59 -5.73
CA SER A 175 -3.24 -2.87 -5.40
C SER A 175 -4.21 -2.81 -6.59
N GLY A 176 -3.70 -2.69 -7.82
CA GLY A 176 -4.50 -2.89 -9.04
C GLY A 176 -5.49 -1.77 -9.36
N ALA A 177 -5.26 -0.54 -8.88
CA ALA A 177 -6.06 0.62 -9.29
C ALA A 177 -5.61 1.13 -10.69
N GLU A 178 -5.69 0.25 -11.69
CA GLU A 178 -5.20 0.48 -13.07
C GLU A 178 -5.94 1.63 -13.78
N ALA A 179 -7.14 1.97 -13.32
CA ALA A 179 -8.03 2.97 -13.91
C ALA A 179 -7.52 4.42 -13.89
N SER A 180 -6.37 4.66 -13.24
CA SER A 180 -5.74 5.98 -13.07
C SER A 180 -4.23 5.92 -13.32
N SER A 181 -3.84 5.15 -14.33
CA SER A 181 -2.42 4.98 -14.69
C SER A 181 -2.08 5.69 -16.01
N LEU A 182 -0.86 6.22 -16.10
CA LEU A 182 -0.29 6.86 -17.28
C LEU A 182 1.00 6.14 -17.68
N TYR A 183 1.13 5.90 -18.99
CA TYR A 183 2.38 5.50 -19.61
C TYR A 183 2.98 6.73 -20.29
N LEU A 184 4.17 7.12 -19.86
CA LEU A 184 4.80 8.37 -20.23
C LEU A 184 6.17 8.11 -20.87
N GLU A 185 6.39 8.59 -22.08
CA GLU A 185 7.72 8.60 -22.70
C GLU A 185 8.41 9.95 -22.48
N VAL A 186 9.65 9.95 -22.01
CA VAL A 186 10.44 11.17 -21.89
C VAL A 186 10.80 11.70 -23.27
N ILE A 187 10.37 12.91 -23.59
CA ILE A 187 10.72 13.57 -24.85
C ILE A 187 11.97 14.43 -24.66
N LEU A 188 11.98 15.20 -23.57
CA LEU A 188 13.00 16.20 -23.31
C LEU A 188 13.21 16.37 -21.82
N THR A 189 14.47 16.53 -21.42
CA THR A 189 14.86 16.91 -20.08
C THR A 189 15.54 18.28 -20.11
N SER A 190 15.10 19.18 -19.24
CA SER A 190 15.69 20.50 -19.07
C SER A 190 15.85 20.79 -17.58
N HIS A 191 17.07 21.13 -17.16
CA HIS A 191 17.36 21.45 -15.76
C HIS A 191 16.57 22.67 -15.24
N HIS A 192 16.08 23.55 -16.12
CA HIS A 192 15.33 24.75 -15.74
C HIS A 192 13.81 24.61 -15.88
N GLN A 193 13.34 23.76 -16.80
CA GLN A 193 11.90 23.65 -17.12
C GLN A 193 11.27 22.32 -16.68
N GLY A 194 12.08 21.35 -16.25
CA GLY A 194 11.62 20.01 -15.87
C GLY A 194 11.78 18.99 -16.99
N THR A 195 11.10 17.86 -16.85
CA THR A 195 11.09 16.76 -17.83
C THR A 195 9.74 16.77 -18.55
N THR A 196 9.74 16.95 -19.87
CA THR A 196 8.53 16.89 -20.69
C THR A 196 8.34 15.46 -21.18
N LEU A 197 7.14 14.93 -20.95
CA LEU A 197 6.75 13.58 -21.30
C LEU A 197 5.58 13.58 -22.28
N HIS A 198 5.56 12.60 -23.18
CA HIS A 198 4.41 12.26 -24.01
C HIS A 198 3.58 11.21 -23.29
N ASN A 199 2.27 11.41 -23.21
CA ASN A 199 1.38 10.38 -22.71
C ASN A 199 0.98 9.44 -23.84
N ASP A 200 1.55 8.24 -23.87
CA ASP A 200 1.29 7.19 -24.88
C ASP A 200 -0.02 6.43 -24.64
N GLY A 201 -0.62 6.58 -23.45
CA GLY A 201 -1.88 5.94 -23.13
C GLY A 201 -2.39 6.21 -21.73
N THR A 202 -3.68 6.52 -21.65
CA THR A 202 -4.47 6.53 -20.40
C THR A 202 -5.34 5.28 -20.35
N HIS A 203 -5.20 4.44 -19.33
CA HIS A 203 -6.26 3.48 -19.00
C HIS A 203 -7.33 4.19 -18.19
N SER A 204 -8.33 4.76 -18.87
CA SER A 204 -9.44 5.46 -18.22
C SER A 204 -10.53 4.47 -17.79
N GLY A 205 -10.63 4.20 -16.49
CA GLY A 205 -11.88 3.75 -15.87
C GLY A 205 -12.29 4.80 -14.84
N LYS A 206 -13.57 5.20 -14.84
CA LYS A 206 -14.12 6.33 -14.07
C LYS A 206 -13.57 6.38 -12.63
N SER A 207 -12.92 7.49 -12.25
CA SER A 207 -12.51 7.75 -10.86
C SER A 207 -13.47 8.72 -10.18
N SER A 208 -14.15 8.25 -9.15
CA SER A 208 -14.67 9.02 -8.02
C SER A 208 -13.56 9.34 -7.03
#